data_AF-A0A1V4W4I1-F1
#
_entry.id   AF-A0A1V4W4I1-F1
#
_cell.length_a   1.000
_cell.length_b   1.000
_cell.length_c   1.000
_cell.angle_alpha   90.00
_cell.angle_beta   90.00
_cell.angle_gamma   90.00
#
_symmetry.space_group_name_H-M   'P 1'
#
loop_
_entity.id
_entity.type
_entity.pdbx_description
1 polymer ?
#
loop_
_entity_poly.entity_id
_entity_poly.type
_entity_poly.pdbx_seq_one_letter_code
_entity_poly.pdbx_strand_id
1 'polypeptide(L)'
;MNKYLLLLFLLLCLMNPVNATAGQIYLNENNNGEVLYIQEEQTVDLILDSNPSTGYSWNYSTKPDSYIMEETGHEFRNTQALAEKPPIIGAEEKECWSYKASKTGKTTICLWYIRPWESRMPLKTFTAEINVLPQIKVLLNQNPLEFDVPPIIEDDHTLVPLRAIFEAIGAEVNWFPDTQTVIATKDNKIIKFIVGNNTASINGTDVQLEVPSIIIKNSVMVPLRFILEALGYKVEWDGNNTINIYS
;
A
#
# COMPACT_ATOMS: atom_id res chain seq x y z
N MET A 1 -43.30 51.99 -14.33
CA MET A 1 -42.79 51.63 -15.67
C MET A 1 -41.54 50.78 -15.44
N ASN A 2 -41.70 49.45 -15.34
CA ASN A 2 -41.33 48.47 -16.38
C ASN A 2 -39.84 48.59 -16.79
N LYS A 3 -38.98 47.56 -16.80
CA LYS A 3 -39.23 46.11 -16.92
C LYS A 3 -37.87 45.38 -17.03
N TYR A 4 -37.81 44.11 -16.59
CA TYR A 4 -36.87 43.02 -17.02
C TYR A 4 -35.39 43.08 -16.54
N LEU A 5 -34.70 41.97 -16.24
CA LEU A 5 -35.02 40.55 -16.07
C LEU A 5 -33.74 39.83 -15.56
N LEU A 6 -33.96 38.83 -14.71
CA LEU A 6 -33.10 37.71 -14.31
C LEU A 6 -31.96 37.31 -15.26
N LEU A 7 -30.80 36.94 -14.68
CA LEU A 7 -30.31 35.55 -14.73
C LEU A 7 -29.23 35.30 -13.67
N LEU A 8 -29.67 34.74 -12.55
CA LEU A 8 -28.85 34.19 -11.49
C LEU A 8 -28.53 32.73 -11.89
N PHE A 9 -27.35 32.47 -12.46
CA PHE A 9 -26.87 31.10 -12.61
C PHE A 9 -26.29 30.65 -11.27
N LEU A 10 -27.15 30.06 -10.44
CA LEU A 10 -26.76 29.27 -9.28
C LEU A 10 -26.20 27.95 -9.81
N LEU A 11 -24.91 27.89 -10.10
CA LEU A 11 -24.23 26.64 -10.41
C LEU A 11 -24.10 25.85 -9.10
N LEU A 12 -25.07 24.98 -8.81
CA LEU A 12 -24.85 23.86 -7.89
C LEU A 12 -23.79 22.97 -8.54
N CYS A 13 -22.51 23.20 -8.21
CA CYS A 13 -21.53 22.14 -8.30
C CYS A 13 -21.94 21.09 -7.27
N LEU A 14 -22.65 20.06 -7.73
CA LEU A 14 -22.67 18.76 -7.07
C LEU A 14 -21.19 18.40 -6.86
N MET A 15 -20.73 18.53 -5.63
CA MET A 15 -19.45 17.94 -5.23
C MET A 15 -19.63 16.44 -5.37
N ASN A 16 -19.25 15.90 -6.53
CA ASN A 16 -18.87 14.51 -6.60
C ASN A 16 -17.84 14.32 -5.48
N PRO A 17 -17.98 13.30 -4.61
CA PRO A 17 -16.90 12.98 -3.72
C PRO A 17 -15.70 12.70 -4.62
N VAL A 18 -14.69 13.57 -4.52
CA VAL A 18 -13.36 13.26 -5.02
C VAL A 18 -12.99 11.99 -4.29
N ASN A 19 -13.12 10.85 -4.96
CA ASN A 19 -12.43 9.64 -4.53
C ASN A 19 -10.98 10.08 -4.37
N ALA A 20 -10.49 10.03 -3.13
CA ALA A 20 -9.08 10.26 -2.84
C ALA A 20 -8.30 9.45 -3.87
N THR A 21 -7.55 10.14 -4.74
CA THR A 21 -6.81 9.51 -5.81
C THR A 21 -5.89 8.49 -5.15
N ALA A 22 -6.11 7.20 -5.44
CA ALA A 22 -5.23 6.16 -4.94
C ALA A 22 -3.80 6.51 -5.36
N GLY A 23 -2.86 6.47 -4.42
CA GLY A 23 -1.49 6.95 -4.64
C GLY A 23 -0.80 6.25 -5.81
N GLN A 24 0.00 7.00 -6.57
CA GLN A 24 0.86 6.48 -7.63
C GLN A 24 2.21 6.06 -7.06
N ILE A 25 2.68 4.86 -7.44
CA ILE A 25 3.93 4.27 -6.98
C ILE A 25 4.89 4.17 -8.17
N TYR A 26 6.16 4.48 -7.95
CA TYR A 26 7.19 4.42 -8.99
C TYR A 26 8.19 3.32 -8.67
N LEU A 27 8.43 2.45 -9.65
CA LEU A 27 9.44 1.40 -9.61
C LEU A 27 10.52 1.66 -10.65
N ASN A 28 11.76 1.33 -10.30
CA ASN A 28 12.91 1.31 -11.19
C ASN A 28 13.84 0.13 -10.84
N GLU A 29 15.02 0.07 -11.46
CA GLU A 29 16.00 -1.01 -11.26
C GLU A 29 16.41 -1.23 -9.81
N ASN A 30 16.37 -0.20 -8.96
CA ASN A 30 16.73 -0.33 -7.55
C ASN A 30 15.71 -1.17 -6.75
N ASN A 31 14.48 -1.33 -7.26
CA ASN A 31 13.43 -2.14 -6.64
C ASN A 31 13.49 -3.62 -7.07
N ASN A 32 14.52 -4.02 -7.80
CA ASN A 32 14.66 -5.38 -8.30
C ASN A 32 14.84 -6.39 -7.15
N GLY A 33 13.93 -7.35 -7.07
CA GLY A 33 13.86 -8.36 -6.01
C GLY A 33 13.04 -7.94 -4.80
N GLU A 34 12.44 -6.75 -4.79
CA GLU A 34 11.62 -6.29 -3.67
C GLU A 34 10.22 -6.90 -3.67
N VAL A 35 9.63 -6.96 -2.47
CA VAL A 35 8.21 -7.23 -2.25
C VAL A 35 7.52 -5.90 -1.98
N LEU A 36 6.61 -5.50 -2.87
CA LEU A 36 5.86 -4.27 -2.78
C LEU A 36 4.45 -4.53 -2.24
N TYR A 37 4.06 -3.76 -1.23
CA TYR A 37 2.70 -3.76 -0.68
C TYR A 37 1.95 -2.52 -1.17
N ILE A 38 0.87 -2.74 -1.91
CA ILE A 38 -0.01 -1.69 -2.48
C ILE A 38 -1.46 -1.96 -2.11
N GLN A 39 -2.34 -0.97 -2.25
CA GLN A 39 -3.79 -1.13 -2.04
C GLN A 39 -4.53 -1.16 -3.37
N GLU A 40 -5.75 -1.71 -3.36
CA GLU A 40 -6.66 -1.61 -4.51
C GLU A 40 -6.80 -0.15 -5.00
N GLU A 41 -6.99 0.00 -6.31
CA GLU A 41 -7.04 1.26 -7.06
C GLU A 41 -5.71 2.02 -7.20
N GLN A 42 -4.66 1.69 -6.43
CA GLN A 42 -3.34 2.32 -6.61
C GLN A 42 -2.74 1.98 -7.98
N THR A 43 -1.96 2.92 -8.51
CA THR A 43 -1.26 2.73 -9.78
C THR A 43 0.23 2.55 -9.56
N VAL A 44 0.85 1.74 -10.41
CA VAL A 44 2.29 1.48 -10.38
C VAL A 44 2.86 1.82 -11.75
N ASP A 45 3.82 2.74 -11.78
CA ASP A 45 4.63 3.02 -12.96
C ASP A 45 6.01 2.37 -12.81
N LEU A 46 6.29 1.39 -13.66
CA LEU A 46 7.60 0.77 -13.76
C LEU A 46 8.39 1.41 -14.89
N ILE A 47 9.56 1.97 -14.57
CA ILE A 47 10.40 2.71 -15.50
C ILE A 47 11.79 2.07 -15.51
N LEU A 48 12.15 1.44 -16.63
CA LEU A 48 13.43 0.75 -16.79
C LEU A 48 14.26 1.40 -17.91
N ASP A 49 15.56 1.47 -17.72
CA ASP A 49 16.54 1.82 -18.74
C ASP A 49 16.46 0.88 -19.92
N SER A 50 16.39 1.46 -21.12
CA SER A 50 16.36 0.75 -22.38
C SER A 50 17.26 1.44 -23.41
N ASN A 51 17.80 0.65 -24.32
CA ASN A 51 18.54 1.17 -25.45
C ASN A 51 18.17 0.36 -26.70
N PRO A 52 17.05 0.69 -27.36
CA PRO A 52 16.53 -0.10 -28.47
C PRO A 52 17.46 -0.12 -29.68
N SER A 53 18.38 0.84 -29.81
CA SER A 53 19.40 0.84 -30.88
C SER A 53 20.34 -0.37 -30.83
N THR A 54 20.40 -1.06 -29.68
CA THR A 54 21.19 -2.28 -29.48
C THR A 54 20.44 -3.56 -29.84
N GLY A 55 19.15 -3.47 -30.18
CA GLY A 55 18.25 -4.60 -30.40
C GLY A 55 17.76 -5.31 -29.14
N TYR A 56 18.23 -4.90 -27.95
CA TYR A 56 17.67 -5.40 -26.69
C TYR A 56 16.35 -4.67 -26.36
N SER A 57 15.41 -5.40 -25.77
CA SER A 57 14.19 -4.85 -25.15
C SER A 57 13.81 -5.65 -23.91
N TRP A 58 13.04 -5.05 -23.03
CA TRP A 58 12.46 -5.76 -21.89
C TRP A 58 11.24 -6.57 -22.35
N ASN A 59 11.21 -7.84 -21.99
CA ASN A 59 10.14 -8.75 -22.35
C ASN A 59 9.64 -9.47 -21.10
N TYR A 60 8.34 -9.69 -20.99
CA TYR A 60 7.79 -10.47 -19.88
C TYR A 60 8.32 -11.89 -19.91
N SER A 61 8.98 -12.28 -18.82
CA SER A 61 9.16 -13.68 -18.43
C SER A 61 7.97 -14.15 -17.61
N THR A 62 7.43 -13.28 -16.75
CA THR A 62 6.17 -13.49 -16.05
C THR A 62 5.39 -12.18 -16.07
N LYS A 63 4.23 -12.21 -16.72
CA LYS A 63 3.29 -11.09 -16.71
C LYS A 63 2.45 -11.17 -15.43
N PRO A 64 2.15 -10.04 -14.77
CA PRO A 64 1.26 -10.07 -13.62
C PRO A 64 -0.12 -10.62 -13.99
N ASP A 65 -0.75 -11.31 -13.04
CA ASP A 65 -2.15 -11.71 -13.11
C ASP A 65 -3.04 -10.48 -13.30
N SER A 66 -3.73 -10.41 -14.44
CA SER A 66 -4.58 -9.29 -14.84
C SER A 66 -5.83 -9.12 -13.98
N TYR A 67 -6.24 -10.14 -13.22
CA TYR A 67 -7.34 -10.00 -12.27
C TYR A 67 -6.90 -9.19 -11.03
N ILE A 68 -5.66 -9.39 -10.59
CA ILE A 68 -5.05 -8.73 -9.44
C ILE A 68 -4.52 -7.35 -9.81
N MET A 69 -3.81 -7.26 -10.94
CA MET A 69 -3.17 -6.03 -11.40
C MET A 69 -3.22 -5.93 -12.93
N GLU A 70 -3.96 -4.95 -13.42
CA GLU A 70 -4.15 -4.69 -14.85
C GLU A 70 -3.01 -3.81 -15.39
N GLU A 71 -2.44 -4.19 -16.54
CA GLU A 71 -1.55 -3.30 -17.30
C GLU A 71 -2.40 -2.31 -18.09
N THR A 72 -2.28 -1.02 -17.76
CA THR A 72 -3.05 0.08 -18.35
C THR A 72 -2.26 0.83 -19.43
N GLY A 73 -0.94 0.61 -19.53
CA GLY A 73 -0.11 1.20 -20.57
C GLY A 73 1.28 0.58 -20.67
N HIS A 74 1.88 0.70 -21.85
CA HIS A 74 3.27 0.35 -22.14
C HIS A 74 3.79 1.29 -23.23
N GLU A 75 4.83 2.07 -22.93
CA GLU A 75 5.39 3.04 -23.86
C GLU A 75 6.89 3.25 -23.65
N PHE A 76 7.57 3.73 -24.69
CA PHE A 76 8.95 4.19 -24.61
C PHE A 76 8.95 5.70 -24.35
N ARG A 77 9.60 6.15 -23.27
CA ARG A 77 9.75 7.58 -22.94
C ARG A 77 11.20 8.02 -23.14
N ASN A 78 11.41 9.07 -23.90
CA ASN A 78 12.72 9.74 -23.96
C ASN A 78 12.92 10.59 -22.69
N THR A 79 14.04 10.43 -22.00
CA THR A 79 14.41 11.20 -20.79
C THR A 79 14.37 12.72 -20.97
N GLN A 80 14.50 13.24 -22.20
CA GLN A 80 14.44 14.67 -22.50
C GLN A 80 13.02 15.22 -22.70
N ALA A 81 12.02 14.37 -22.97
CA ALA A 81 10.61 14.76 -22.98
C ALA A 81 10.12 15.12 -21.56
N LEU A 82 10.75 14.55 -20.52
CA LEU A 82 10.57 14.96 -19.13
C LEU A 82 11.22 16.31 -18.79
N ALA A 83 12.06 16.85 -19.69
CA ALA A 83 12.84 18.08 -19.49
C ALA A 83 12.59 19.16 -20.58
N GLU A 84 11.54 19.01 -21.40
CA GLU A 84 11.15 19.93 -22.49
C GLU A 84 12.29 20.32 -23.46
N LYS A 85 13.24 19.42 -23.73
CA LYS A 85 14.37 19.67 -24.65
C LYS A 85 14.23 18.91 -25.98
N PRO A 86 14.72 19.47 -27.10
CA PRO A 86 14.67 18.78 -28.40
C PRO A 86 15.47 17.49 -28.37
N PRO A 87 14.96 16.39 -28.97
CA PRO A 87 15.56 15.07 -28.86
C PRO A 87 16.94 15.01 -29.53
N ILE A 88 17.96 14.61 -28.77
CA ILE A 88 19.30 14.32 -29.30
C ILE A 88 19.37 12.83 -29.69
N ILE A 89 20.01 12.53 -30.83
CA ILE A 89 20.27 11.16 -31.29
C ILE A 89 21.18 10.47 -30.26
N GLY A 90 20.69 9.38 -29.63
CA GLY A 90 21.43 8.61 -28.63
C GLY A 90 21.12 8.94 -27.15
N ALA A 91 20.04 9.69 -26.86
CA ALA A 91 19.57 9.90 -25.49
C ALA A 91 19.11 8.58 -24.83
N GLU A 92 19.27 8.48 -23.51
CA GLU A 92 18.80 7.33 -22.71
C GLU A 92 17.27 7.24 -22.83
N GLU A 93 16.79 6.14 -23.43
CA GLU A 93 15.37 5.85 -23.53
C GLU A 93 14.94 4.99 -22.35
N LYS A 94 13.76 5.28 -21.81
CA LYS A 94 13.14 4.48 -20.77
C LYS A 94 12.03 3.66 -21.39
N GLU A 95 11.89 2.41 -20.98
CA GLU A 95 10.72 1.60 -21.26
C GLU A 95 9.82 1.62 -20.02
N CYS A 96 8.57 2.01 -20.20
CA CYS A 96 7.64 2.33 -19.12
C CYS A 96 6.39 1.47 -19.21
N TRP A 97 6.00 0.85 -18.11
CA TRP A 97 4.70 0.20 -17.94
C TRP A 97 3.90 0.93 -16.88
N SER A 98 2.60 1.07 -17.12
CA SER A 98 1.65 1.55 -16.14
C SER A 98 0.70 0.41 -15.78
N TYR A 99 0.49 0.23 -14.48
CA TYR A 99 -0.39 -0.79 -13.93
C TYR A 99 -1.40 -0.15 -12.99
N LYS A 100 -2.55 -0.79 -12.83
CA LYS A 100 -3.56 -0.48 -11.82
C LYS A 100 -3.86 -1.72 -11.00
N ALA A 101 -3.81 -1.59 -9.68
CA ALA A 101 -4.21 -2.63 -8.75
C ALA A 101 -5.75 -2.76 -8.75
N SER A 102 -6.25 -3.94 -9.12
CA SER A 102 -7.68 -4.16 -9.36
C SER A 102 -8.33 -5.07 -8.32
N LYS A 103 -7.58 -6.06 -7.82
CA LYS A 103 -8.06 -6.99 -6.80
C LYS A 103 -6.97 -7.36 -5.81
N THR A 104 -7.37 -7.60 -4.57
CA THR A 104 -6.48 -8.18 -3.56
C THR A 104 -5.85 -9.49 -4.03
N GLY A 105 -4.57 -9.67 -3.74
CA GLY A 105 -3.84 -10.89 -4.06
C GLY A 105 -2.36 -10.66 -4.25
N LYS A 106 -1.64 -11.74 -4.54
CA LYS A 106 -0.20 -11.70 -4.84
C LYS A 106 0.01 -11.91 -6.34
N THR A 107 0.86 -11.10 -6.94
CA THR A 107 1.23 -11.21 -8.36
C THR A 107 2.71 -10.87 -8.53
N THR A 108 3.27 -11.16 -9.69
CA THR A 108 4.69 -10.94 -9.96
C THR A 108 4.87 -10.27 -11.31
N ILE A 109 5.69 -9.22 -11.34
CA ILE A 109 6.25 -8.68 -12.58
C ILE A 109 7.64 -9.28 -12.72
N CYS A 110 7.88 -10.03 -13.79
CA CYS A 110 9.23 -10.48 -14.16
C CYS A 110 9.52 -10.14 -15.61
N LEU A 111 10.55 -9.30 -15.82
CA LEU A 111 10.99 -8.83 -17.13
C LEU A 111 12.43 -9.25 -17.38
N TRP A 112 12.72 -9.63 -18.63
CA TRP A 112 14.02 -10.01 -19.13
C TRP A 112 14.45 -9.05 -20.22
N TYR A 113 15.65 -8.47 -20.07
CA TYR A 113 16.25 -7.61 -21.08
C TYR A 113 17.03 -8.48 -22.08
N ILE A 114 16.41 -8.74 -23.22
CA ILE A 114 16.88 -9.72 -24.22
C ILE A 114 16.79 -9.14 -25.63
N ARG A 115 17.55 -9.74 -26.54
CA ARG A 115 17.25 -9.70 -27.97
C ARG A 115 16.33 -10.88 -28.26
N PRO A 116 15.04 -10.68 -28.59
CA PRO A 116 14.08 -11.79 -28.70
C PRO A 116 14.42 -12.82 -29.78
N TRP A 117 15.34 -12.49 -30.70
CA TRP A 117 15.86 -13.38 -31.75
C TRP A 117 17.18 -14.11 -31.39
N GLU A 118 17.82 -13.83 -30.25
CA GLU A 118 19.01 -14.56 -29.78
C GLU A 118 18.61 -15.59 -28.71
N SER A 119 19.03 -16.85 -28.88
CA SER A 119 18.86 -17.87 -27.83
C SER A 119 19.98 -17.75 -26.79
N ARG A 120 19.84 -16.79 -25.88
CA ARG A 120 20.81 -16.50 -24.80
C ARG A 120 20.11 -16.12 -23.50
N MET A 121 20.85 -16.16 -22.40
CA MET A 121 20.40 -15.66 -21.11
C MET A 121 20.14 -14.14 -21.16
N PRO A 122 19.19 -13.63 -20.37
CA PRO A 122 18.93 -12.20 -20.28
C PRO A 122 20.15 -11.43 -19.80
N LEU A 123 20.38 -10.26 -20.41
CA LEU A 123 21.48 -9.37 -20.01
C LEU A 123 21.18 -8.70 -18.66
N LYS A 124 19.91 -8.40 -18.42
CA LYS A 124 19.39 -7.89 -17.15
C LYS A 124 18.03 -8.54 -16.87
N THR A 125 17.68 -8.61 -15.60
CA THR A 125 16.35 -9.04 -15.15
C THR A 125 15.79 -8.02 -14.19
N PHE A 126 14.47 -7.83 -14.22
CA PHE A 126 13.73 -7.11 -13.19
C PHE A 126 12.65 -8.04 -12.65
N THR A 127 12.57 -8.18 -11.33
CA THR A 127 11.51 -8.95 -10.67
C THR A 127 10.98 -8.14 -9.49
N ALA A 128 9.65 -8.09 -9.35
CA ALA A 128 9.00 -7.55 -8.16
C ALA A 128 7.79 -8.42 -7.80
N GLU A 129 7.68 -8.81 -6.53
CA GLU A 129 6.45 -9.39 -5.98
C GLU A 129 5.53 -8.25 -5.57
N ILE A 130 4.30 -8.27 -6.04
CA ILE A 130 3.29 -7.26 -5.75
C ILE A 130 2.19 -7.91 -4.92
N ASN A 131 2.05 -7.41 -3.69
CA ASN A 131 1.00 -7.80 -2.77
C ASN A 131 -0.05 -6.68 -2.73
N VAL A 132 -1.15 -6.88 -3.45
CA VAL A 132 -2.30 -5.99 -3.45
C VAL A 132 -3.15 -6.31 -2.23
N LEU A 133 -3.27 -5.34 -1.35
CA LEU A 133 -3.98 -5.41 -0.09
C LEU A 133 -5.37 -4.78 -0.24
N PRO A 134 -6.38 -5.26 0.51
CA PRO A 134 -7.66 -4.59 0.57
C PRO A 134 -7.49 -3.19 1.16
N GLN A 135 -8.31 -2.24 0.69
CA GLN A 135 -8.41 -0.96 1.36
C GLN A 135 -9.24 -1.11 2.63
N ILE A 136 -8.58 -1.47 3.73
CA ILE A 136 -9.22 -1.57 5.04
C ILE A 136 -9.42 -0.18 5.61
N LYS A 137 -10.68 0.17 5.87
CA LYS A 137 -11.07 1.38 6.60
C LYS A 137 -11.25 1.03 8.07
N VAL A 138 -10.72 1.86 8.95
CA VAL A 138 -10.93 1.69 10.39
C VAL A 138 -11.63 2.93 10.90
N LEU A 139 -12.78 2.76 11.55
CA LEU A 139 -13.60 3.84 12.09
C LEU A 139 -13.62 3.72 13.62
N LEU A 140 -13.16 4.75 14.33
CA LEU A 140 -13.33 4.88 15.78
C LEU A 140 -14.52 5.78 16.06
N ASN A 141 -15.58 5.21 16.64
CA ASN A 141 -16.83 5.93 16.92
C ASN A 141 -17.32 6.69 15.68
N GLN A 142 -17.36 6.00 14.52
CA GLN A 142 -17.72 6.52 13.19
C GLN A 142 -16.71 7.49 12.54
N ASN A 143 -15.64 7.89 13.24
CA ASN A 143 -14.61 8.75 12.66
C ASN A 143 -13.51 7.90 12.01
N PRO A 144 -13.15 8.16 10.74
CA PRO A 144 -12.08 7.42 10.07
C PRO A 144 -10.72 7.68 10.72
N LEU A 145 -9.95 6.60 10.88
CA LEU A 145 -8.55 6.64 11.27
C LEU A 145 -7.67 6.56 10.03
N GLU A 146 -6.71 7.48 9.95
CA GLU A 146 -5.70 7.54 8.89
C GLU A 146 -4.43 6.80 9.33
N PHE A 147 -3.76 6.17 8.37
CA PHE A 147 -2.58 5.35 8.63
C PHE A 147 -1.46 5.63 7.62
N ASP A 148 -0.25 5.90 8.12
CA ASP A 148 0.95 6.04 7.27
C ASP A 148 1.36 4.72 6.61
N VAL A 149 1.12 3.61 7.32
CA VAL A 149 1.26 2.25 6.79
C VAL A 149 -0.13 1.63 6.73
N PRO A 150 -0.63 1.22 5.56
CA PRO A 150 -1.98 0.70 5.45
C PRO A 150 -2.16 -0.56 6.31
N PRO A 151 -3.35 -0.80 6.89
CA PRO A 151 -3.65 -2.09 7.49
C PRO A 151 -3.50 -3.22 6.48
N ILE A 152 -3.12 -4.39 6.97
CA ILE A 152 -2.92 -5.58 6.14
C ILE A 152 -3.75 -6.74 6.67
N ILE A 153 -3.93 -7.77 5.85
CA ILE A 153 -4.48 -9.06 6.29
C ILE A 153 -3.33 -10.07 6.28
N GLU A 154 -3.08 -10.68 7.43
CA GLU A 154 -2.11 -11.76 7.61
C GLU A 154 -2.83 -12.93 8.27
N ASP A 155 -2.77 -14.13 7.68
CA ASP A 155 -3.45 -15.35 8.17
C ASP A 155 -4.93 -15.12 8.55
N ASP A 156 -5.70 -14.42 7.72
CA ASP A 156 -7.10 -14.02 7.97
C ASP A 156 -7.34 -13.03 9.15
N HIS A 157 -6.27 -12.42 9.68
CA HIS A 157 -6.36 -11.42 10.75
C HIS A 157 -5.93 -10.05 10.23
N THR A 158 -6.70 -9.01 10.58
CA THR A 158 -6.31 -7.64 10.27
C THR A 158 -5.25 -7.14 11.24
N LEU A 159 -4.08 -6.84 10.69
CA LEU A 159 -3.01 -6.15 11.37
C LEU A 159 -3.06 -4.66 11.06
N VAL A 160 -2.92 -3.83 12.09
CA VAL A 160 -2.96 -2.36 12.00
C VAL A 160 -1.71 -1.75 12.62
N PRO A 161 -1.30 -0.53 12.21
CA PRO A 161 -0.29 0.22 12.92
C PRO A 161 -0.70 0.46 14.37
N LEU A 162 0.07 -0.08 15.30
CA LEU A 162 -0.17 0.02 16.74
C LEU A 162 -0.38 1.48 17.17
N ARG A 163 0.57 2.34 16.82
CA ARG A 163 0.63 3.71 17.33
C ARG A 163 -0.62 4.52 16.97
N ALA A 164 -1.08 4.44 15.73
CA ALA A 164 -2.26 5.17 15.26
C ALA A 164 -3.52 4.82 16.07
N ILE A 165 -3.74 3.53 16.35
CA ILE A 165 -4.89 3.09 17.14
C ILE A 165 -4.77 3.57 18.59
N PHE A 166 -3.60 3.38 19.21
CA PHE A 166 -3.39 3.71 20.62
C PHE A 166 -3.48 5.21 20.89
N GLU A 167 -2.90 6.03 20.02
CA GLU A 167 -3.03 7.48 20.10
C GLU A 167 -4.50 7.91 19.94
N ALA A 168 -5.22 7.32 18.98
CA ALA A 168 -6.64 7.64 18.75
C ALA A 168 -7.55 7.32 19.96
N ILE A 169 -7.23 6.26 20.72
CA ILE A 169 -7.95 5.91 21.96
C ILE A 169 -7.35 6.56 23.21
N GLY A 170 -6.32 7.40 23.08
CA GLY A 170 -5.66 8.12 24.17
C GLY A 170 -4.88 7.19 25.13
N ALA A 171 -4.21 6.19 24.57
CA ALA A 171 -3.30 5.30 25.27
C ALA A 171 -1.83 5.74 25.06
N GLU A 172 -0.98 5.53 26.07
CA GLU A 172 0.45 5.77 25.98
C GLU A 172 1.16 4.54 25.42
N VAL A 173 2.13 4.72 24.52
CA VAL A 173 2.90 3.62 23.92
C VAL A 173 4.40 3.86 24.10
N ASN A 174 5.07 2.89 24.69
CA ASN A 174 6.51 2.83 24.87
C ASN A 174 7.10 1.67 24.06
N TRP A 175 8.14 1.97 23.27
CA TRP A 175 8.86 1.02 22.43
C TRP A 175 10.29 0.84 22.93
N PHE A 176 10.69 -0.42 23.12
CA PHE A 176 12.04 -0.79 23.57
C PHE A 176 12.76 -1.54 22.43
N PRO A 177 13.58 -0.86 21.61
CA PRO A 177 14.14 -1.43 20.39
C PRO A 177 15.05 -2.63 20.64
N ASP A 178 15.87 -2.61 21.70
CA ASP A 178 16.84 -3.67 22.01
C ASP A 178 16.19 -5.04 22.23
N THR A 179 14.96 -5.05 22.72
CA THR A 179 14.19 -6.26 23.04
C THR A 179 12.98 -6.43 22.14
N GLN A 180 12.79 -5.51 21.18
CA GLN A 180 11.58 -5.40 20.37
C GLN A 180 10.28 -5.46 21.19
N THR A 181 10.29 -4.85 22.38
CA THR A 181 9.16 -4.89 23.31
C THR A 181 8.30 -3.65 23.14
N VAL A 182 6.99 -3.86 23.04
CA VAL A 182 5.97 -2.82 23.19
C VAL A 182 5.39 -2.91 24.59
N ILE A 183 5.27 -1.76 25.26
CA ILE A 183 4.43 -1.59 26.44
C ILE A 183 3.44 -0.47 26.14
N ALA A 184 2.16 -0.75 26.28
CA ALA A 184 1.13 0.24 26.07
C ALA A 184 0.16 0.29 27.24
N THR A 185 -0.22 1.50 27.62
CA THR A 185 -0.98 1.76 28.84
C THR A 185 -2.21 2.61 28.51
N LYS A 186 -3.38 2.14 28.95
CA LYS A 186 -4.63 2.91 28.88
C LYS A 186 -5.36 2.75 30.20
N ASP A 187 -5.62 3.87 30.87
CA ASP A 187 -6.20 3.90 32.21
C ASP A 187 -5.42 2.98 33.17
N ASN A 188 -6.02 1.89 33.65
CA ASN A 188 -5.37 0.90 34.52
C ASN A 188 -5.01 -0.41 33.80
N LYS A 189 -5.03 -0.42 32.47
CA LYS A 189 -4.69 -1.58 31.65
C LYS A 189 -3.30 -1.41 31.05
N ILE A 190 -2.47 -2.43 31.23
CA ILE A 190 -1.12 -2.53 30.67
C ILE A 190 -1.08 -3.71 29.71
N ILE A 191 -0.75 -3.44 28.46
CA ILE A 191 -0.50 -4.44 27.43
C ILE A 191 1.00 -4.47 27.17
N LYS A 192 1.60 -5.66 27.23
CA LYS A 192 3.01 -5.87 26.91
C LYS A 192 3.17 -7.02 25.94
N PHE A 193 3.96 -6.85 24.89
CA PHE A 193 4.30 -7.95 23.99
C PHE A 193 5.67 -7.71 23.35
N ILE A 194 6.26 -8.80 22.85
CA ILE A 194 7.50 -8.77 22.05
C ILE A 194 7.09 -9.03 20.60
N VAL A 195 7.60 -8.23 19.67
CA VAL A 195 7.33 -8.41 18.24
C VAL A 195 7.80 -9.78 17.78
N GLY A 196 7.00 -10.45 16.95
CA GLY A 196 7.26 -11.80 16.46
C GLY A 196 6.86 -12.93 17.41
N ASN A 197 6.53 -12.64 18.67
CA ASN A 197 6.01 -13.64 19.59
C ASN A 197 4.48 -13.75 19.50
N ASN A 198 3.97 -14.98 19.62
CA ASN A 198 2.54 -15.26 19.72
C ASN A 198 1.96 -15.07 21.14
N THR A 199 2.73 -14.50 22.07
CA THR A 199 2.29 -14.29 23.44
C THR A 199 2.40 -12.82 23.81
N ALA A 200 1.30 -12.29 24.32
CA ALA A 200 1.20 -10.96 24.92
C ALA A 200 0.82 -11.11 26.39
N SER A 201 0.94 -10.03 27.16
CA SER A 201 0.54 -9.97 28.56
C SER A 201 -0.40 -8.80 28.76
N ILE A 202 -1.55 -9.04 29.39
CA ILE A 202 -2.52 -8.01 29.78
C ILE A 202 -2.56 -8.00 31.30
N ASN A 203 -2.18 -6.88 31.91
CA ASN A 203 -2.09 -6.72 33.36
C ASN A 203 -1.24 -7.84 34.03
N GLY A 204 -0.19 -8.30 33.36
CA GLY A 204 0.69 -9.36 33.84
C GLY A 204 0.16 -10.78 33.63
N THR A 205 -1.03 -10.95 33.04
CA THR A 205 -1.55 -12.27 32.66
C THR A 205 -1.26 -12.54 31.20
N ASP A 206 -0.62 -13.66 30.91
CA ASP A 206 -0.27 -14.06 29.54
C ASP A 206 -1.49 -14.49 28.74
N VAL A 207 -1.54 -14.05 27.49
CA VAL A 207 -2.59 -14.36 26.52
C VAL A 207 -1.95 -14.69 25.17
N GLN A 208 -2.50 -15.69 24.49
CA GLN A 208 -2.06 -16.08 23.16
C GLN A 208 -2.66 -15.18 22.08
N LEU A 209 -1.82 -14.78 21.14
CA LEU A 209 -2.18 -14.11 19.90
C LEU A 209 -2.39 -15.16 18.81
N GLU A 210 -3.46 -15.01 18.04
CA GLU A 210 -3.72 -15.85 16.87
C GLU A 210 -2.63 -15.64 15.81
N VAL A 211 -2.20 -14.38 15.62
CA VAL A 211 -1.11 -13.99 14.72
C VAL A 211 -0.12 -13.10 15.48
N PRO A 212 1.20 -13.34 15.39
CA PRO A 212 2.19 -12.49 16.05
C PRO A 212 2.18 -11.09 15.44
N SER A 213 2.62 -10.11 16.22
CA SER A 213 2.89 -8.78 15.68
C SER A 213 4.15 -8.79 14.80
N ILE A 214 4.16 -7.95 13.76
CA ILE A 214 5.27 -7.87 12.80
C ILE A 214 5.66 -6.41 12.56
N ILE A 215 6.83 -6.16 11.95
CA ILE A 215 7.26 -4.81 11.57
C ILE A 215 7.19 -4.66 10.05
N ILE A 216 6.47 -3.64 9.58
CA ILE A 216 6.39 -3.25 8.17
C ILE A 216 6.71 -1.78 8.04
N LYS A 217 7.67 -1.42 7.19
CA LYS A 217 8.10 -0.02 6.94
C LYS A 217 8.33 0.76 8.24
N ASN A 218 9.02 0.14 9.21
CA ASN A 218 9.32 0.71 10.53
C ASN A 218 8.08 0.98 11.43
N SER A 219 6.93 0.39 11.11
CA SER A 219 5.72 0.41 11.92
C SER A 219 5.45 -0.97 12.51
N VAL A 220 5.09 -1.02 13.81
CA VAL A 220 4.66 -2.27 14.46
C VAL A 220 3.20 -2.52 14.11
N MET A 221 2.96 -3.62 13.42
CA MET A 221 1.66 -4.09 12.98
C MET A 221 1.13 -5.12 13.97
N VAL A 222 -0.09 -4.93 14.47
CA VAL A 222 -0.67 -5.73 15.56
C VAL A 222 -2.09 -6.21 15.25
N PRO A 223 -2.52 -7.38 15.75
CA PRO A 223 -3.89 -7.85 15.59
C PRO A 223 -4.86 -6.88 16.25
N LEU A 224 -5.65 -6.16 15.44
CA LEU A 224 -6.50 -5.06 15.89
C LEU A 224 -7.50 -5.52 16.97
N ARG A 225 -8.20 -6.63 16.69
CA ARG A 225 -9.29 -7.13 17.55
C ARG A 225 -8.79 -7.48 18.95
N PHE A 226 -7.70 -8.25 19.04
CA PHE A 226 -7.11 -8.69 20.30
C PHE A 226 -6.86 -7.51 21.25
N ILE A 227 -6.19 -6.48 20.74
CA ILE A 227 -5.80 -5.33 21.54
C ILE A 227 -7.01 -4.54 22.00
N LEU A 228 -7.94 -4.27 21.09
CA LEU A 228 -9.08 -3.42 21.38
C LEU A 228 -10.06 -4.08 22.36
N GLU A 229 -10.32 -5.37 22.18
CA GLU A 229 -11.15 -6.12 23.11
C GLU A 229 -10.50 -6.21 24.50
N ALA A 230 -9.18 -6.40 24.56
CA ALA A 230 -8.42 -6.33 25.82
C ALA A 230 -8.60 -4.98 26.53
N LEU A 231 -8.69 -3.89 25.77
CA LEU A 231 -8.93 -2.54 26.30
C LEU A 231 -10.41 -2.25 26.60
N GLY A 232 -11.34 -3.09 26.15
CA GLY A 232 -12.77 -2.97 26.42
C GLY A 232 -13.58 -2.36 25.28
N TYR A 233 -12.96 -2.17 24.11
CA TYR A 233 -13.64 -1.70 22.92
C TYR A 233 -14.33 -2.86 22.21
N LYS A 234 -15.48 -2.56 21.59
CA LYS A 234 -16.17 -3.49 20.72
C LYS A 234 -15.69 -3.28 19.27
N VAL A 235 -15.33 -4.37 18.59
CA VAL A 235 -14.85 -4.35 17.21
C VAL A 235 -15.79 -5.13 16.31
N GLU A 236 -16.33 -4.48 15.28
CA GLU A 236 -17.22 -5.09 14.29
C GLU A 236 -16.68 -4.91 12.87
N TRP A 237 -16.80 -5.94 12.04
CA TRP A 237 -16.51 -5.85 10.61
C TRP A 237 -17.83 -5.71 9.84
N ASP A 238 -17.87 -4.82 8.85
CA ASP A 238 -19.11 -4.45 8.16
C ASP A 238 -19.43 -5.27 6.90
N GLY A 239 -18.55 -6.16 6.46
CA GLY A 239 -18.71 -6.85 5.17
C GLY A 239 -17.95 -6.26 3.99
N ASN A 240 -17.55 -4.99 4.09
CA ASN A 240 -17.08 -4.14 2.99
C ASN A 240 -15.74 -3.48 3.32
N ASN A 241 -14.80 -4.25 3.87
CA ASN A 241 -13.48 -3.79 4.27
C ASN A 241 -13.47 -2.66 5.32
N THR A 242 -14.57 -2.45 6.06
CA THR A 242 -14.59 -1.47 7.16
C THR A 242 -14.64 -2.18 8.51
N ILE A 243 -13.78 -1.73 9.41
CA ILE A 243 -13.76 -2.13 10.81
C ILE A 243 -14.30 -0.97 11.64
N ASN A 244 -15.37 -1.21 12.37
CA ASN A 244 -15.99 -0.28 13.28
C ASN A 244 -15.54 -0.59 14.71
N ILE A 245 -15.07 0.44 15.40
CA ILE A 245 -14.62 0.39 16.79
C ILE A 245 -15.56 1.26 17.61
N TYR A 246 -16.11 0.69 18.67
CA TYR A 246 -16.99 1.38 19.61
C TYR A 246 -16.38 1.37 21.02
N SER A 247 -16.36 2.55 21.66
CA SER A 247 -15.99 2.72 23.08
C SER A 247 -17.10 2.33 24.03
#